data_AF-A0A174KQA9-F1
#
_entry.id   AF-A0A174KQA9-F1
#
_cell.length_a   1.000
_cell.length_b   1.000
_cell.length_c   1.000
_cell.angle_alpha   90.00
_cell.angle_beta   90.00
_cell.angle_gamma   90.00
#
_symmetry.space_group_name_H-M   'P 1'
#
loop_
_entity.id
_entity.type
_entity.pdbx_description
1 polymer ?
#
loop_
_entity_poly.entity_id
_entity_poly.type
_entity_poly.pdbx_seq_one_letter_code
_entity_poly.pdbx_strand_id
1 'polypeptide(L)'
;MGRIKQGLDYFPLSTDFMHDRIVRRVMKREGDSAFTVLIYIMSYLYSGEGYYVRADTDFCDELSDQLFSTDNDTVRRVIRLFLEYGLFDSALYERYSILTSEDVQRQYLFITKRRSRHHICPDYCLLPEEKTTDEQPDTVAATGENVAVSPDIATASRDTATKTALIKRKEKEKKENILPNPPFAKGGDEEEGSEGEKVAEGAGGGMREECDQRSATRKRNLTQEDIDRMQVPPDGCPRNFSGLLENLRLFRVPPAEQYAIVLKSNYGEIGGDIWKGFSVIRGSGGKIKLPGHYLLSVLNK
;
A
#
# COMPACT_ATOMS: atom_id res chain seq x y z
N MET A 1 25.22 22.16 -2.54
CA MET A 1 24.19 21.74 -1.55
C MET A 1 23.10 21.00 -2.30
N GLY A 2 22.81 19.74 -1.94
CA GLY A 2 21.73 18.99 -2.58
C GLY A 2 20.38 19.65 -2.30
N ARG A 3 19.61 19.95 -3.35
CA ARG A 3 18.26 20.49 -3.23
C ARG A 3 17.39 19.40 -2.58
N ILE A 4 16.85 19.67 -1.39
CA ILE A 4 15.92 18.74 -0.74
C ILE A 4 14.66 18.66 -1.64
N LYS A 5 14.35 17.47 -2.16
CA LYS A 5 13.15 17.22 -2.98
C LYS A 5 11.91 17.42 -2.11
N GLN A 6 11.00 18.28 -2.55
CA GLN A 6 9.76 18.60 -1.82
C GLN A 6 8.77 17.44 -1.92
N GLY A 7 8.50 16.96 -3.15
CA GLY A 7 7.64 15.82 -3.39
C GLY A 7 8.15 14.47 -2.89
N LEU A 8 7.38 13.45 -3.17
CA LEU A 8 7.57 12.06 -2.78
C LEU A 8 8.00 11.22 -4.01
N ASP A 9 8.72 10.13 -3.76
CA ASP A 9 9.11 9.18 -4.82
C ASP A 9 8.03 8.10 -5.05
N TYR A 10 7.04 8.05 -4.18
CA TYR A 10 5.87 7.20 -4.26
C TYR A 10 4.70 7.92 -3.57
N PHE A 11 3.47 7.52 -3.87
CA PHE A 11 2.31 7.93 -3.09
C PHE A 11 1.59 6.70 -2.53
N PRO A 12 1.02 6.80 -1.32
CA PRO A 12 0.18 5.74 -0.79
C PRO A 12 -1.17 5.77 -1.49
N LEU A 13 -1.65 4.60 -1.85
CA LEU A 13 -2.98 4.42 -2.41
C LEU A 13 -3.68 3.35 -1.57
N SER A 14 -4.89 3.64 -1.09
CA SER A 14 -5.67 2.69 -0.32
C SER A 14 -6.01 1.45 -1.16
N THR A 15 -5.95 0.26 -0.55
CA THR A 15 -6.41 -0.98 -1.21
C THR A 15 -7.92 -0.94 -1.52
N ASP A 16 -8.67 -0.14 -0.77
CA ASP A 16 -10.11 0.04 -0.96
C ASP A 16 -10.44 1.13 -1.99
N PHE A 17 -9.44 1.76 -2.60
CA PHE A 17 -9.64 2.86 -3.53
C PHE A 17 -10.54 2.53 -4.73
N MET A 18 -10.44 1.30 -5.26
CA MET A 18 -11.35 0.83 -6.33
C MET A 18 -12.82 0.72 -5.87
N HIS A 19 -13.05 0.64 -4.56
CA HIS A 19 -14.36 0.59 -3.93
C HIS A 19 -14.80 1.95 -3.38
N ASP A 20 -13.97 3.00 -3.55
CA ASP A 20 -14.36 4.34 -3.15
C ASP A 20 -15.61 4.79 -3.91
N ARG A 21 -16.54 5.38 -3.18
CA ARG A 21 -17.86 5.74 -3.72
C ARG A 21 -17.74 6.79 -4.81
N ILE A 22 -16.84 7.77 -4.64
CA ILE A 22 -16.62 8.86 -5.59
C ILE A 22 -15.92 8.31 -6.82
N VAL A 23 -14.83 7.56 -6.65
CA VAL A 23 -14.08 6.93 -7.76
C VAL A 23 -15.01 6.08 -8.63
N ARG A 24 -15.80 5.18 -8.04
CA ARG A 24 -16.77 4.37 -8.80
C ARG A 24 -17.83 5.21 -9.51
N ARG A 25 -18.24 6.33 -8.93
CA ARG A 25 -19.25 7.20 -9.54
C ARG A 25 -18.71 7.91 -10.77
N VAL A 26 -17.47 8.39 -10.72
CA VAL A 26 -16.80 9.02 -11.88
C VAL A 26 -16.53 7.97 -12.97
N MET A 27 -16.01 6.79 -12.59
CA MET A 27 -15.79 5.69 -13.55
C MET A 27 -17.09 5.22 -14.23
N LYS A 28 -18.22 5.26 -13.53
CA LYS A 28 -19.52 4.95 -14.14
C LYS A 28 -19.94 5.96 -15.23
N ARG A 29 -19.44 7.20 -15.17
CA ARG A 29 -19.78 8.27 -16.13
C ARG A 29 -18.79 8.33 -17.31
N GLU A 30 -17.49 8.31 -17.04
CA GLU A 30 -16.44 8.54 -18.06
C GLU A 30 -15.64 7.25 -18.40
N GLY A 31 -16.01 6.11 -17.81
CA GLY A 31 -15.36 4.82 -18.05
C GLY A 31 -14.10 4.61 -17.22
N ASP A 32 -13.26 3.68 -17.67
CA ASP A 32 -11.98 3.33 -17.07
C ASP A 32 -10.92 4.43 -17.20
N SER A 33 -11.03 5.27 -18.24
CA SER A 33 -10.19 6.47 -18.43
C SER A 33 -10.16 7.37 -17.18
N ALA A 34 -11.29 7.49 -16.47
CA ALA A 34 -11.40 8.28 -15.25
C ALA A 34 -10.43 7.83 -14.15
N PHE A 35 -10.25 6.51 -14.01
CA PHE A 35 -9.34 5.96 -13.03
C PHE A 35 -7.89 6.25 -13.41
N THR A 36 -7.55 6.05 -14.69
CA THR A 36 -6.22 6.34 -15.21
C THR A 36 -5.86 7.81 -15.00
N VAL A 37 -6.75 8.73 -15.38
CA VAL A 37 -6.59 10.18 -15.14
C VAL A 37 -6.35 10.47 -13.67
N LEU A 38 -7.12 9.86 -12.76
CA LEU A 38 -6.94 10.05 -11.32
C LEU A 38 -5.56 9.56 -10.84
N ILE A 39 -5.09 8.40 -11.30
CA ILE A 39 -3.76 7.89 -10.95
C ILE A 39 -2.66 8.83 -11.43
N TYR A 40 -2.77 9.40 -12.64
CA TYR A 40 -1.83 10.42 -13.12
C TYR A 40 -1.87 11.68 -12.25
N ILE A 41 -3.06 12.22 -11.96
CA ILE A 41 -3.22 13.40 -11.08
C ILE A 41 -2.55 13.16 -9.73
N MET A 42 -2.81 12.00 -9.09
CA MET A 42 -2.20 11.66 -7.81
C MET A 42 -0.68 11.53 -7.91
N SER A 43 -0.17 10.99 -9.02
CA SER A 43 1.27 10.87 -9.28
C SER A 43 1.94 12.26 -9.40
N TYR A 44 1.35 13.18 -10.16
CA TYR A 44 1.84 14.55 -10.29
C TYR A 44 1.77 15.32 -8.97
N LEU A 45 0.65 15.19 -8.26
CA LEU A 45 0.42 15.82 -6.97
C LEU A 45 1.51 15.44 -5.97
N TYR A 46 1.76 14.15 -5.79
CA TYR A 46 2.72 13.71 -4.79
C TYR A 46 4.17 13.86 -5.23
N SER A 47 4.48 13.68 -6.52
CA SER A 47 5.87 13.77 -7.01
C SER A 47 6.39 15.21 -7.13
N GLY A 48 5.50 16.17 -7.40
CA GLY A 48 5.81 17.59 -7.48
C GLY A 48 5.86 18.24 -6.11
N GLU A 49 4.76 18.88 -5.73
CA GLU A 49 4.64 19.68 -4.50
C GLU A 49 4.34 18.84 -3.26
N GLY A 50 3.81 17.63 -3.45
CA GLY A 50 3.55 16.64 -2.41
C GLY A 50 2.13 16.68 -1.84
N TYR A 51 1.47 17.83 -1.85
CA TYR A 51 0.16 18.03 -1.22
C TYR A 51 -0.86 18.74 -2.11
N TYR A 52 -0.47 19.21 -3.30
CA TYR A 52 -1.35 19.75 -4.32
C TYR A 52 -0.71 19.61 -5.70
N VAL A 53 -1.50 19.75 -6.76
CA VAL A 53 -1.02 19.95 -8.12
C VAL A 53 -1.75 21.13 -8.74
N ARG A 54 -1.05 21.93 -9.53
CA ARG A 54 -1.69 22.96 -10.34
C ARG A 54 -2.32 22.31 -11.57
N ALA A 55 -3.61 22.50 -11.74
CA ALA A 55 -4.43 21.89 -12.79
C ALA A 55 -4.99 22.99 -13.71
N ASP A 56 -4.07 23.64 -14.44
CA ASP A 56 -4.41 24.61 -15.48
C ASP A 56 -4.64 23.91 -16.83
N THR A 57 -4.79 24.72 -17.89
CA THR A 57 -4.99 24.22 -19.26
C THR A 57 -3.82 23.36 -19.71
N ASP A 58 -2.59 23.81 -19.44
CA ASP A 58 -1.36 23.17 -19.87
C ASP A 58 -1.20 21.81 -19.18
N PHE A 59 -1.55 21.72 -17.89
CA PHE A 59 -1.60 20.45 -17.18
C PHE A 59 -2.59 19.46 -17.80
N CYS A 60 -3.77 19.92 -18.21
CA CYS A 60 -4.74 19.05 -18.86
C CYS A 60 -4.20 18.54 -20.21
N ASP A 61 -3.55 19.42 -20.98
CA ASP A 61 -3.00 19.10 -22.30
C ASP A 61 -1.87 18.06 -22.16
N GLU A 62 -0.94 18.28 -21.23
CA GLU A 62 0.12 17.32 -20.89
C GLU A 62 -0.45 15.96 -20.45
N LEU A 63 -1.48 15.97 -19.61
CA LEU A 63 -2.09 14.74 -19.11
C LEU A 63 -2.80 13.96 -20.22
N SER A 64 -3.45 14.63 -21.17
CA SER A 64 -4.04 13.96 -22.34
C SER A 64 -2.97 13.40 -23.29
N ASP A 65 -1.86 14.10 -23.50
CA ASP A 65 -0.77 13.64 -24.38
C ASP A 65 -0.12 12.34 -23.88
N GLN A 66 -0.19 12.08 -22.57
CA GLN A 66 0.29 10.84 -21.96
C GLN A 66 -0.68 9.65 -22.08
N LEU A 67 -1.90 9.89 -22.57
CA LEU A 67 -2.97 8.91 -22.63
C LEU A 67 -3.34 8.62 -24.09
N PHE A 68 -3.14 7.36 -24.51
CA PHE A 68 -3.38 6.93 -25.90
C PHE A 68 -4.79 7.23 -26.43
N SER A 69 -5.82 7.11 -25.59
CA SER A 69 -7.22 7.17 -26.01
C SER A 69 -8.04 8.26 -25.33
N THR A 70 -7.44 9.00 -24.40
CA THR A 70 -8.16 9.98 -23.57
C THR A 70 -7.87 11.37 -24.09
N ASP A 71 -8.89 11.98 -24.70
CA ASP A 71 -8.78 13.37 -25.15
C ASP A 71 -8.84 14.35 -23.97
N ASN A 72 -8.41 15.56 -24.25
CA ASN A 72 -8.34 16.62 -23.27
C ASN A 72 -9.72 17.01 -22.69
N ASP A 73 -10.78 16.94 -23.52
CA ASP A 73 -12.14 17.17 -23.05
C ASP A 73 -12.60 16.12 -22.04
N THR A 74 -12.22 14.85 -22.22
CA THR A 74 -12.45 13.80 -21.22
C THR A 74 -11.67 14.08 -19.94
N VAL A 75 -10.39 14.47 -20.03
CA VAL A 75 -9.59 14.84 -18.85
C VAL A 75 -10.29 15.95 -18.05
N ARG A 76 -10.72 17.02 -18.73
CA ARG A 76 -11.41 18.15 -18.09
C ARG A 76 -12.75 17.74 -17.48
N ARG A 77 -13.53 16.87 -18.13
CA ARG A 77 -14.78 16.32 -17.56
C ARG A 77 -14.52 15.48 -16.32
N VAL A 78 -13.52 14.60 -16.35
CA VAL A 78 -13.13 13.76 -15.22
C VAL A 78 -12.72 14.62 -14.02
N ILE A 79 -11.86 15.64 -14.23
CA ILE A 79 -11.46 16.57 -13.16
C ILE A 79 -12.68 17.27 -12.56
N ARG A 80 -13.58 17.79 -13.40
CA ARG A 80 -14.82 18.43 -12.94
C ARG A 80 -15.69 17.50 -12.09
N LEU A 81 -15.81 16.23 -12.46
CA LEU A 81 -16.58 15.25 -11.69
C LEU A 81 -15.93 14.95 -10.33
N PHE A 82 -14.60 14.91 -10.25
CA PHE A 82 -13.91 14.73 -8.97
C PHE A 82 -14.06 15.94 -8.04
N LEU A 83 -14.15 17.15 -8.61
CA LEU A 83 -14.49 18.37 -7.86
C LEU A 83 -15.97 18.35 -7.42
N GLU A 84 -16.91 18.04 -8.33
CA GLU A 84 -18.35 17.97 -8.05
C GLU A 84 -18.68 16.96 -6.93
N TYR A 85 -17.97 15.83 -6.91
CA TYR A 85 -18.18 14.79 -5.91
C TYR A 85 -17.34 14.94 -4.64
N GLY A 86 -16.50 15.97 -4.56
CA GLY A 86 -15.73 16.29 -3.37
C GLY A 86 -14.54 15.36 -3.12
N LEU A 87 -13.97 14.75 -4.16
CA LEU A 87 -12.66 14.10 -4.04
C LEU A 87 -11.56 15.14 -3.88
N PHE A 88 -11.68 16.24 -4.61
CA PHE A 88 -10.86 17.43 -4.50
C PHE A 88 -11.69 18.62 -4.05
N ASP A 89 -11.05 19.57 -3.38
CA ASP A 89 -11.69 20.79 -2.91
C ASP A 89 -11.99 21.74 -4.09
N SER A 90 -13.27 22.03 -4.31
CA SER A 90 -13.71 22.88 -5.42
C SER A 90 -13.35 24.35 -5.21
N ALA A 91 -13.35 24.84 -3.97
CA ALA A 91 -13.06 26.25 -3.68
C ALA A 91 -11.60 26.60 -3.98
N LEU A 92 -10.66 25.71 -3.62
CA LEU A 92 -9.25 25.88 -3.94
C LEU A 92 -8.98 25.73 -5.45
N TYR A 93 -9.70 24.85 -6.14
CA TYR A 93 -9.62 24.76 -7.58
C TYR A 93 -10.12 26.05 -8.26
N GLU A 94 -11.24 26.60 -7.83
CA GLU A 94 -11.77 27.85 -8.40
C GLU A 94 -10.85 29.05 -8.12
N ARG A 95 -10.26 29.13 -6.92
CA ARG A 95 -9.46 30.27 -6.50
C ARG A 95 -8.02 30.24 -7.01
N TYR A 96 -7.41 29.04 -7.07
CA TYR A 96 -5.98 28.89 -7.36
C TYR A 96 -5.69 27.93 -8.51
N SER A 97 -6.70 27.30 -9.10
CA SER A 97 -6.55 26.25 -10.12
C SER A 97 -5.65 25.11 -9.64
N ILE A 98 -5.86 24.67 -8.41
CA ILE A 98 -5.15 23.53 -7.81
C ILE A 98 -6.09 22.39 -7.46
N LEU A 99 -5.58 21.16 -7.55
CA LEU A 99 -6.24 19.96 -7.02
C LEU A 99 -5.54 19.56 -5.72
N THR A 100 -6.33 19.48 -4.65
CA THR A 100 -5.92 19.04 -3.31
C THR A 100 -7.15 18.57 -2.55
N SER A 101 -6.94 17.79 -1.48
CA SER A 101 -7.98 17.41 -0.55
C SER A 101 -7.44 17.33 0.88
N GLU A 102 -8.32 17.29 1.86
CA GLU A 102 -7.95 17.11 3.27
C GLU A 102 -7.14 15.81 3.45
N ASP A 103 -7.59 14.71 2.84
CA ASP A 103 -6.93 13.40 2.91
C ASP A 103 -5.53 13.43 2.30
N VAL A 104 -5.39 14.08 1.13
CA VAL A 104 -4.09 14.26 0.47
C VAL A 104 -3.11 14.97 1.38
N GLN A 105 -3.55 16.07 2.01
CA GLN A 105 -2.74 16.90 2.90
C GLN A 105 -2.36 16.16 4.18
N ARG A 106 -3.31 15.47 4.83
CA ARG A 106 -3.05 14.62 6.00
C ARG A 106 -2.00 13.55 5.69
N GLN A 107 -2.15 12.91 4.53
CA GLN A 107 -1.25 11.85 4.11
C GLN A 107 0.16 12.36 3.80
N TYR A 108 0.27 13.52 3.14
CA TYR A 108 1.56 14.16 2.90
C TYR A 108 2.27 14.53 4.20
N LEU A 109 1.58 15.17 5.14
CA LEU A 109 2.15 15.52 6.45
C LEU A 109 2.58 14.29 7.23
N PHE A 110 1.78 13.22 7.20
CA PHE A 110 2.12 11.96 7.86
C PHE A 110 3.44 11.37 7.31
N ILE A 111 3.57 11.29 5.98
CA ILE A 111 4.79 10.75 5.34
C ILE A 111 6.00 11.64 5.59
N THR A 112 5.79 12.96 5.57
CA THR A 112 6.87 13.95 5.66
C THR A 112 7.16 14.43 7.08
N LYS A 113 6.51 13.87 8.11
CA LYS A 113 6.65 14.23 9.53
C LYS A 113 8.10 14.31 10.03
N ARG A 114 9.02 13.52 9.46
CA ARG A 114 10.46 13.53 9.81
C ARG A 114 11.31 14.48 8.96
N ARG A 115 10.75 15.13 7.93
CA ARG A 115 11.46 16.08 7.05
C ARG A 115 11.49 17.44 7.72
N SER A 116 12.60 18.17 7.56
CA SER A 116 12.73 19.54 8.06
C SER A 116 11.80 20.55 7.36
N ARG A 117 11.33 20.23 6.15
CA ARG A 117 10.38 21.05 5.38
C ARG A 117 9.18 20.19 5.01
N HIS A 118 8.10 20.32 5.78
CA HIS A 118 6.84 19.58 5.56
C HIS A 118 5.60 20.48 5.68
N HIS A 119 5.76 21.78 5.85
CA HIS A 119 4.63 22.70 6.03
C HIS A 119 3.79 22.83 4.75
N ILE A 120 2.48 22.94 4.93
CA ILE A 120 1.50 23.24 3.88
C ILE A 120 1.34 24.77 3.81
N CYS A 121 1.24 25.31 2.59
CA CYS A 121 0.91 26.72 2.39
C CYS A 121 -0.41 27.07 3.12
N PRO A 122 -0.45 28.09 4.00
CA PRO A 122 -1.68 28.45 4.73
C PRO A 122 -2.87 28.72 3.82
N ASP A 123 -2.64 29.33 2.65
CA ASP A 123 -3.69 29.62 1.66
C ASP A 123 -4.32 28.37 1.03
N TYR A 124 -3.62 27.23 1.09
CA TYR A 124 -4.06 25.95 0.53
C TYR A 124 -4.47 24.95 1.63
N CYS A 125 -4.28 25.29 2.91
CA CYS A 125 -4.50 24.35 4.01
C CYS A 125 -5.99 24.11 4.23
N LEU A 126 -6.42 22.85 4.14
CA LEU A 126 -7.78 22.40 4.41
C LEU A 126 -7.92 21.77 5.81
N LEU A 127 -6.80 21.60 6.52
CA LEU A 127 -6.80 20.98 7.83
C LEU A 127 -7.31 21.99 8.87
N PRO A 128 -8.17 21.58 9.81
CA PRO A 128 -8.58 22.45 10.89
C PRO A 128 -7.34 22.93 11.64
N GLU A 129 -7.29 24.22 11.99
CA GLU A 129 -6.28 24.72 12.92
C GLU A 129 -6.40 23.92 14.22
N GLU A 130 -5.52 22.96 14.43
CA GLU A 130 -5.31 22.44 15.76
C GLU A 130 -4.81 23.61 16.60
N LYS A 131 -5.67 24.13 17.48
CA LYS A 131 -5.26 25.06 18.52
C LYS A 131 -4.18 24.36 19.34
N THR A 132 -2.94 24.63 19.01
CA THR A 132 -1.75 24.16 19.70
C THR A 132 -1.87 24.56 21.17
N THR A 133 -2.08 23.57 22.04
CA THR A 133 -1.73 23.73 23.45
C THR A 133 -0.26 23.33 23.54
N ASP A 134 0.59 24.34 23.76
CA ASP A 134 2.00 24.27 24.15
C ASP A 134 2.92 23.29 23.38
N GLU A 135 3.52 23.79 22.30
CA GLU A 135 4.93 23.46 22.02
C GLU A 135 5.78 24.69 22.40
N GLN A 136 6.26 24.68 23.64
CA GLN A 136 7.31 25.57 24.09
C GLN A 136 8.64 25.11 23.47
N PRO A 137 9.46 26.01 22.88
CA PRO A 137 10.75 25.63 22.32
C PRO A 137 11.75 25.38 23.47
N ASP A 138 12.27 24.15 23.52
CA ASP A 138 13.44 23.78 24.33
C ASP A 138 14.63 24.66 23.92
N THR A 139 14.84 25.70 24.71
CA THR A 139 16.04 26.53 24.68
C THR A 139 17.12 25.77 25.45
N VAL A 140 18.05 25.20 24.72
CA VAL A 140 19.26 24.57 25.27
C VAL A 140 20.14 25.67 25.87
N ALA A 141 20.05 25.85 27.19
CA ALA A 141 20.97 26.70 27.94
C ALA A 141 22.31 25.96 28.12
N ALA A 142 23.37 26.56 27.58
CA ALA A 142 24.74 26.16 27.81
C ALA A 142 25.24 26.69 29.17
N THR A 143 25.66 25.74 30.00
CA THR A 143 26.74 25.72 30.99
C THR A 143 27.12 27.03 31.72
N GLY A 144 26.93 27.01 33.04
CA GLY A 144 27.56 27.92 34.00
C GLY A 144 27.68 27.24 35.37
N GLU A 145 28.91 26.96 35.75
CA GLU A 145 29.44 26.17 36.88
C GLU A 145 29.22 26.82 38.27
N ASN A 146 29.37 26.00 39.33
CA ASN A 146 29.76 26.27 40.74
C ASN A 146 28.85 25.55 41.76
N VAL A 147 29.26 24.41 42.34
CA VAL A 147 30.09 24.19 43.55
C VAL A 147 29.30 24.20 44.87
N ALA A 148 29.32 23.01 45.52
CA ALA A 148 29.17 22.69 46.95
C ALA A 148 27.83 23.08 47.64
N VAL A 149 27.15 22.24 48.42
CA VAL A 149 27.58 21.58 49.66
C VAL A 149 26.54 20.46 49.99
N SER A 150 27.01 19.28 50.39
CA SER A 150 26.26 18.23 51.13
C SER A 150 26.54 18.40 52.64
N PRO A 151 25.97 17.63 53.60
CA PRO A 151 24.87 16.64 53.57
C PRO A 151 23.93 16.75 54.81
N ASP A 152 22.92 15.88 54.93
CA ASP A 152 22.59 15.17 56.20
C ASP A 152 21.51 14.09 55.93
N ILE A 153 21.84 12.79 55.94
CA ILE A 153 21.83 11.79 57.04
C ILE A 153 20.45 11.18 57.37
N ALA A 154 20.40 9.85 57.15
CA ALA A 154 19.58 8.77 57.74
C ALA A 154 18.04 8.83 57.53
N THR A 155 17.34 7.75 57.19
CA THR A 155 17.31 6.44 57.89
C THR A 155 16.83 5.28 56.99
N ALA A 156 17.05 4.06 57.50
CA ALA A 156 16.99 2.76 56.86
C ALA A 156 15.59 2.18 56.53
N SER A 157 15.61 1.20 55.60
CA SER A 157 14.77 -0.03 55.50
C SER A 157 13.25 0.14 55.24
N ARG A 158 12.55 -0.65 54.42
CA ARG A 158 12.81 -1.95 53.79
C ARG A 158 11.68 -2.26 52.77
N ASP A 159 12.02 -2.97 51.69
CA ASP A 159 11.23 -3.84 50.79
C ASP A 159 9.88 -3.35 50.19
N THR A 160 9.83 -3.19 48.85
CA THR A 160 8.97 -4.00 47.93
C THR A 160 9.15 -3.59 46.46
N ALA A 161 8.93 -4.57 45.57
CA ALA A 161 9.00 -4.57 44.10
C ALA A 161 8.58 -3.27 43.38
N THR A 162 9.04 -2.93 42.18
CA THR A 162 8.57 -3.58 40.94
C THR A 162 9.39 -3.11 39.71
N LYS A 163 9.85 -4.08 38.92
CA LYS A 163 10.29 -3.92 37.53
C LYS A 163 9.11 -3.41 36.66
N THR A 164 8.98 -2.10 36.43
CA THR A 164 7.94 -1.60 35.51
C THR A 164 8.25 -0.30 34.77
N ALA A 165 9.51 0.16 34.73
CA ALA A 165 9.87 1.42 34.06
C ALA A 165 10.55 1.28 32.68
N LEU A 166 10.99 0.07 32.28
CA LEU A 166 11.76 -0.12 31.02
C LEU A 166 10.92 -0.64 29.84
N ILE A 167 9.66 -1.02 30.04
CA ILE A 167 8.81 -1.56 28.97
C ILE A 167 7.97 -0.47 28.26
N LYS A 168 7.68 0.65 28.92
CA LYS A 168 6.81 1.70 28.34
C LYS A 168 7.48 2.60 27.28
N ARG A 169 8.82 2.56 27.10
CA ARG A 169 9.50 3.37 26.07
C ARG A 169 9.68 2.66 24.72
N LYS A 170 9.53 1.32 24.64
CA LYS A 170 9.67 0.56 23.38
C LYS A 170 8.36 0.31 22.63
N GLU A 171 7.22 0.59 23.24
CA GLU A 171 5.90 0.31 22.64
C GLU A 171 5.32 1.47 21.82
N LYS A 172 5.80 2.71 22.02
CA LYS A 172 5.34 3.89 21.26
C LYS A 172 6.07 4.10 19.93
N GLU A 173 7.22 3.44 19.71
CA GLU A 173 8.01 3.54 18.47
C GLU A 173 7.63 2.49 17.39
N LYS A 174 6.83 1.47 17.72
CA LYS A 174 6.60 0.31 16.82
C LYS A 174 5.26 0.34 16.06
N LYS A 175 4.41 1.36 16.23
CA LYS A 175 3.10 1.43 15.58
C LYS A 175 2.97 2.43 14.41
N GLU A 176 4.01 3.18 14.05
CA GLU A 176 3.95 4.17 12.95
C GLU A 176 5.11 4.04 11.93
N ASN A 177 5.48 2.82 11.52
CA ASN A 177 6.42 2.64 10.40
C ASN A 177 5.90 1.56 9.44
N ILE A 178 4.97 1.95 8.58
CA ILE A 178 4.80 1.30 7.27
C ILE A 178 5.01 2.39 6.23
N LEU A 179 6.27 2.56 5.81
CA LEU A 179 6.58 3.21 4.55
C LEU A 179 6.47 2.14 3.46
N PRO A 180 5.79 2.40 2.33
CA PRO A 180 5.96 1.61 1.12
C PRO A 180 7.41 1.69 0.63
N ASN A 181 7.93 0.58 0.12
CA ASN A 181 9.23 0.50 -0.54
C ASN A 181 9.35 1.52 -1.70
N PRO A 182 10.57 2.00 -2.02
CA PRO A 182 10.84 2.79 -3.23
C PRO A 182 10.69 1.94 -4.51
N PRO A 183 10.43 2.57 -5.68
CA PRO A 183 10.20 1.87 -6.93
C PRO A 183 11.46 1.22 -7.51
N PHE A 184 11.24 0.10 -8.21
CA PHE A 184 12.23 -0.65 -8.96
C PHE A 184 12.78 0.19 -10.14
N ALA A 185 14.09 0.07 -10.38
CA ALA A 185 14.78 0.66 -11.52
C ALA A 185 14.34 0.01 -12.84
N LYS A 186 14.23 0.85 -13.89
CA LYS A 186 13.90 0.47 -15.27
C LYS A 186 14.90 -0.53 -15.88
N GLY A 187 14.34 -1.49 -16.61
CA GLY A 187 14.89 -2.18 -17.78
C GLY A 187 13.67 -2.87 -18.42
N GLY A 188 13.33 -2.71 -19.69
CA GLY A 188 14.18 -2.56 -20.86
C GLY A 188 13.99 -3.82 -21.71
N ASP A 189 13.14 -3.68 -22.72
CA ASP A 189 13.04 -4.40 -23.99
C ASP A 189 12.35 -5.80 -24.10
N GLU A 190 11.27 -5.75 -24.91
CA GLU A 190 10.90 -6.61 -26.07
C GLU A 190 10.66 -8.12 -25.89
N GLU A 191 9.45 -8.57 -26.27
CA GLU A 191 9.26 -9.21 -27.58
C GLU A 191 7.76 -9.42 -27.91
N GLU A 192 7.44 -9.11 -29.16
CA GLU A 192 6.16 -9.37 -29.83
C GLU A 192 5.97 -10.87 -30.11
N GLY A 193 4.71 -11.31 -30.13
CA GLY A 193 4.34 -12.67 -30.51
C GLY A 193 2.90 -12.72 -31.02
N SER A 194 2.72 -12.26 -32.25
CA SER A 194 1.52 -12.40 -33.07
C SER A 194 1.23 -13.87 -33.37
N GLU A 195 0.01 -14.36 -33.12
CA GLU A 195 -0.68 -15.28 -34.04
C GLU A 195 -2.20 -15.03 -33.96
N GLY A 196 -2.81 -14.80 -35.12
CA GLY A 196 -4.25 -14.69 -35.29
C GLY A 196 -4.82 -15.93 -35.95
N GLU A 197 -6.07 -16.26 -35.65
CA GLU A 197 -6.90 -17.11 -36.51
C GLU A 197 -8.37 -16.70 -36.38
N LYS A 198 -9.01 -16.43 -37.52
CA LYS A 198 -10.43 -16.12 -37.69
C LYS A 198 -11.16 -17.38 -38.11
N VAL A 199 -12.33 -17.72 -37.55
CA VAL A 199 -13.46 -18.28 -38.33
C VAL A 199 -14.84 -18.02 -37.67
N ALA A 200 -15.69 -17.35 -38.46
CA ALA A 200 -17.15 -17.39 -38.68
C ALA A 200 -18.22 -17.56 -37.57
N GLU A 201 -19.27 -16.73 -37.71
CA GLU A 201 -20.62 -16.88 -37.17
C GLU A 201 -21.40 -18.05 -37.83
N GLY A 202 -22.34 -18.62 -37.07
CA GLY A 202 -23.41 -19.48 -37.58
C GLY A 202 -24.39 -19.89 -36.47
N ALA A 203 -25.64 -19.44 -36.58
CA ALA A 203 -26.72 -19.63 -35.61
C ALA A 203 -27.37 -21.03 -35.65
N GLY A 204 -27.93 -21.49 -34.51
CA GLY A 204 -29.00 -22.50 -34.52
C GLY A 204 -29.13 -23.42 -33.28
N GLY A 205 -30.06 -23.06 -32.38
CA GLY A 205 -31.08 -23.98 -31.81
C GLY A 205 -30.70 -25.16 -30.88
N GLY A 206 -30.74 -24.90 -29.57
CA GLY A 206 -31.56 -25.60 -28.57
C GLY A 206 -31.36 -27.09 -28.25
N MET A 207 -30.91 -27.40 -27.02
CA MET A 207 -31.66 -28.19 -26.02
C MET A 207 -30.96 -28.09 -24.65
N ARG A 208 -31.74 -27.97 -23.59
CA ARG A 208 -31.32 -27.73 -22.20
C ARG A 208 -30.65 -28.96 -21.57
N GLU A 209 -29.49 -28.75 -20.95
CA GLU A 209 -29.12 -29.40 -19.68
C GLU A 209 -28.50 -28.34 -18.74
N GLU A 210 -28.80 -28.52 -17.46
CA GLU A 210 -28.83 -27.52 -16.40
C GLU A 210 -27.43 -27.06 -15.97
N CYS A 211 -26.99 -25.94 -16.52
CA CYS A 211 -25.78 -25.24 -16.11
C CYS A 211 -26.08 -24.40 -14.86
N ASP A 212 -25.64 -24.85 -13.69
CA ASP A 212 -25.63 -24.01 -12.48
C ASP A 212 -24.50 -22.98 -12.63
N GLN A 213 -24.84 -21.91 -13.36
CA GLN A 213 -24.08 -20.67 -13.48
C GLN A 213 -24.02 -20.01 -12.10
N ARG A 214 -23.04 -20.41 -11.29
CA ARG A 214 -22.62 -19.64 -10.11
C ARG A 214 -21.36 -18.87 -10.44
N SER A 215 -21.64 -17.72 -11.05
CA SER A 215 -21.08 -16.41 -10.73
C SER A 215 -19.55 -16.33 -10.52
N ALA A 216 -18.94 -15.48 -11.34
CA ALA A 216 -17.71 -14.75 -11.02
C ALA A 216 -17.73 -14.33 -9.54
N THR A 217 -17.08 -15.14 -8.71
CA THR A 217 -17.21 -15.03 -7.27
C THR A 217 -16.30 -13.88 -6.86
N ARG A 218 -16.91 -12.83 -6.31
CA ARG A 218 -16.29 -11.81 -5.44
C ARG A 218 -15.00 -12.37 -4.85
N LYS A 219 -13.86 -11.65 -4.98
CA LYS A 219 -12.63 -11.95 -4.24
C LYS A 219 -12.98 -12.10 -2.75
N ARG A 220 -13.26 -13.33 -2.31
CA ARG A 220 -13.39 -13.67 -0.91
C ARG A 220 -11.99 -13.51 -0.37
N ASN A 221 -11.82 -12.59 0.57
CA ASN A 221 -10.57 -12.49 1.33
C ASN A 221 -10.38 -13.85 2.00
N LEU A 222 -9.47 -14.69 1.49
CA LEU A 222 -9.14 -15.98 2.09
C LEU A 222 -8.61 -15.72 3.50
N THR A 223 -9.30 -16.22 4.52
CA THR A 223 -8.85 -16.10 5.91
C THR A 223 -7.92 -17.24 6.28
N GLN A 224 -7.22 -17.13 7.42
CA GLN A 224 -6.42 -18.24 7.94
C GLN A 224 -7.31 -19.46 8.26
N GLU A 225 -8.56 -19.25 8.70
CA GLU A 225 -9.50 -20.36 8.96
C GLU A 225 -9.89 -21.09 7.67
N ASP A 226 -9.87 -20.39 6.52
CA ASP A 226 -10.10 -21.05 5.23
C ASP A 226 -8.95 -21.98 4.85
N ILE A 227 -7.70 -21.59 5.15
CA ILE A 227 -6.51 -22.43 4.94
C ILE A 227 -6.54 -23.65 5.85
N ASP A 228 -6.83 -23.43 7.13
CA ASP A 228 -6.81 -24.47 8.15
C ASP A 228 -7.91 -25.52 7.95
N ARG A 229 -9.00 -25.17 7.24
CA ARG A 229 -10.10 -26.08 6.88
C ARG A 229 -9.83 -26.91 5.62
N MET A 230 -8.73 -26.69 4.92
CA MET A 230 -8.40 -27.47 3.72
C MET A 230 -8.12 -28.93 4.07
N GLN A 231 -8.59 -29.83 3.21
CA GLN A 231 -8.40 -31.26 3.37
C GLN A 231 -7.53 -31.81 2.24
N VAL A 232 -6.69 -32.76 2.60
CA VAL A 232 -5.81 -33.45 1.67
C VAL A 232 -6.64 -34.37 0.76
N PRO A 233 -6.41 -34.38 -0.57
CA PRO A 233 -7.11 -35.28 -1.48
C PRO A 233 -6.87 -36.77 -1.16
N PRO A 234 -7.91 -37.62 -1.22
CA PRO A 234 -7.79 -39.06 -0.96
C PRO A 234 -7.35 -39.82 -2.23
N ASP A 235 -6.20 -39.44 -2.80
CA ASP A 235 -5.68 -40.03 -4.05
C ASP A 235 -4.48 -40.98 -3.84
N GLY A 236 -4.14 -41.27 -2.59
CA GLY A 236 -3.05 -42.18 -2.23
C GLY A 236 -1.64 -41.58 -2.33
N CYS A 237 -1.47 -40.32 -2.73
CA CYS A 237 -0.14 -39.70 -2.78
C CYS A 237 0.36 -39.35 -1.35
N PRO A 238 1.62 -39.69 -1.00
CA PRO A 238 2.18 -39.43 0.32
C PRO A 238 2.45 -37.93 0.52
N ARG A 239 1.81 -37.34 1.54
CA ARG A 239 1.88 -35.90 1.82
C ARG A 239 2.09 -35.61 3.29
N ASN A 240 2.76 -34.50 3.57
CA ASN A 240 2.91 -33.93 4.91
C ASN A 240 2.24 -32.55 4.96
N PHE A 241 0.91 -32.54 4.98
CA PHE A 241 0.11 -31.31 4.97
C PHE A 241 0.24 -30.51 6.27
N SER A 242 0.25 -31.17 7.42
CA SER A 242 0.45 -30.51 8.72
C SER A 242 1.80 -29.82 8.80
N GLY A 243 2.88 -30.50 8.41
CA GLY A 243 4.22 -29.94 8.36
C GLY A 243 4.34 -28.79 7.36
N LEU A 244 3.59 -28.83 6.26
CA LEU A 244 3.54 -27.72 5.30
C LEU A 244 2.94 -26.47 5.96
N LEU A 245 1.76 -26.59 6.59
CA LEU A 245 1.09 -25.47 7.26
C LEU A 245 1.92 -24.88 8.40
N GLU A 246 2.57 -25.72 9.21
CA GLU A 246 3.46 -25.27 10.28
C GLU A 246 4.62 -24.41 9.74
N ASN A 247 5.24 -24.84 8.64
CA ASN A 247 6.32 -24.09 8.02
C ASN A 247 5.84 -22.76 7.43
N LEU A 248 4.69 -22.75 6.77
CA LEU A 248 4.10 -21.53 6.23
C LEU A 248 3.79 -20.50 7.33
N ARG A 249 3.28 -20.97 8.47
CA ARG A 249 3.07 -20.13 9.67
C ARG A 249 4.38 -19.64 10.27
N LEU A 250 5.40 -20.50 10.36
CA LEU A 250 6.73 -20.14 10.87
C LEU A 250 7.35 -18.99 10.07
N PHE A 251 7.21 -19.01 8.75
CA PHE A 251 7.71 -17.98 7.86
C PHE A 251 6.74 -16.81 7.62
N ARG A 252 5.61 -16.77 8.35
CA ARG A 252 4.59 -15.71 8.29
C ARG A 252 4.09 -15.44 6.86
N VAL A 253 3.88 -16.49 6.09
CA VAL A 253 3.37 -16.39 4.72
C VAL A 253 1.89 -15.95 4.78
N PRO A 254 1.44 -14.95 4.00
CA PRO A 254 0.03 -14.51 3.99
C PRO A 254 -0.95 -15.61 3.53
N PRO A 255 -2.21 -15.63 4.01
CA PRO A 255 -3.18 -16.70 3.68
C PRO A 255 -3.39 -16.94 2.18
N ALA A 256 -3.43 -15.88 1.36
CA ALA A 256 -3.56 -16.02 -0.09
C ALA A 256 -2.36 -16.77 -0.72
N GLU A 257 -1.15 -16.50 -0.25
CA GLU A 257 0.06 -17.21 -0.69
C GLU A 257 0.08 -18.64 -0.13
N GLN A 258 -0.34 -18.85 1.12
CA GLN A 258 -0.47 -20.19 1.70
C GLN A 258 -1.38 -21.06 0.84
N TYR A 259 -2.55 -20.54 0.43
CA TYR A 259 -3.48 -21.26 -0.43
C TYR A 259 -2.82 -21.70 -1.74
N ALA A 260 -2.18 -20.76 -2.44
CA ALA A 260 -1.51 -21.06 -3.69
C ALA A 260 -0.39 -22.09 -3.51
N ILE A 261 0.40 -21.98 -2.43
CA ILE A 261 1.48 -22.93 -2.12
C ILE A 261 0.90 -24.31 -1.80
N VAL A 262 -0.18 -24.40 -1.02
CA VAL A 262 -0.85 -25.67 -0.70
C VAL A 262 -1.29 -26.37 -1.97
N LEU A 263 -1.95 -25.67 -2.90
CA LEU A 263 -2.38 -26.26 -4.16
C LEU A 263 -1.19 -26.66 -5.05
N LYS A 264 -0.21 -25.77 -5.23
CA LYS A 264 0.93 -26.01 -6.14
C LYS A 264 1.94 -27.02 -5.62
N SER A 265 2.07 -27.17 -4.31
CA SER A 265 2.91 -28.21 -3.69
C SER A 265 2.19 -29.55 -3.55
N ASN A 266 1.01 -29.69 -4.16
CA ASN A 266 0.17 -30.87 -4.02
C ASN A 266 -0.07 -31.23 -2.55
N TYR A 267 -0.49 -30.24 -1.75
CA TYR A 267 -0.75 -30.35 -0.30
C TYR A 267 0.47 -30.80 0.51
N GLY A 268 1.68 -30.46 0.05
CA GLY A 268 2.93 -30.81 0.72
C GLY A 268 3.37 -32.24 0.42
N GLU A 269 3.31 -32.64 -0.85
CA GLU A 269 3.81 -33.94 -1.32
C GLU A 269 5.23 -34.19 -0.83
N ILE A 270 5.44 -35.36 -0.22
CA ILE A 270 6.72 -35.72 0.39
C ILE A 270 7.76 -35.89 -0.71
N GLY A 271 8.90 -35.19 -0.58
CA GLY A 271 9.94 -35.16 -1.61
C GLY A 271 9.76 -34.09 -2.69
N GLY A 272 8.62 -33.40 -2.71
CA GLY A 272 8.37 -32.27 -3.62
C GLY A 272 9.27 -31.07 -3.36
N ASP A 273 9.40 -30.19 -4.37
CA ASP A 273 10.34 -29.07 -4.36
C ASP A 273 10.05 -28.02 -3.27
N ILE A 274 8.83 -28.02 -2.71
CA ILE A 274 8.46 -27.18 -1.58
C ILE A 274 9.40 -27.38 -0.37
N TRP A 275 9.81 -28.62 -0.12
CA TRP A 275 10.66 -28.96 1.03
C TRP A 275 12.10 -28.50 0.83
N LYS A 276 12.59 -28.53 -0.42
CA LYS A 276 13.88 -27.93 -0.80
C LYS A 276 13.82 -26.41 -0.62
N GLY A 277 12.72 -25.79 -1.02
CA GLY A 277 12.47 -24.36 -0.81
C GLY A 277 12.58 -23.95 0.67
N PHE A 278 11.94 -24.69 1.57
CA PHE A 278 12.07 -24.42 3.01
C PHE A 278 13.49 -24.60 3.54
N SER A 279 14.22 -25.60 3.05
CA SER A 279 15.63 -25.81 3.42
C SER A 279 16.50 -24.61 3.02
N VAL A 280 16.30 -24.06 1.82
CA VAL A 280 17.02 -22.87 1.35
C VAL A 280 16.65 -21.64 2.17
N ILE A 281 15.38 -21.45 2.53
CA ILE A 281 14.97 -20.32 3.39
C ILE A 281 15.70 -20.38 4.74
N ARG A 282 15.74 -21.55 5.39
CA ARG A 282 16.44 -21.72 6.67
C ARG A 282 17.95 -21.50 6.53
N GLY A 283 18.56 -22.00 5.44
CA GLY A 283 19.98 -21.83 5.16
C GLY A 283 20.38 -20.41 4.73
N SER A 284 19.42 -19.57 4.33
CA SER A 284 19.70 -18.24 3.79
C SER A 284 20.14 -17.20 4.84
N GLY A 285 19.99 -17.51 6.14
CA GLY A 285 20.33 -16.57 7.22
C GLY A 285 19.51 -15.28 7.19
N GLY A 286 18.30 -15.30 6.64
CA GLY A 286 17.42 -14.13 6.51
C GLY A 286 17.63 -13.31 5.24
N LYS A 287 18.43 -13.77 4.27
CA LYS A 287 18.59 -13.11 2.96
C LYS A 287 17.30 -13.13 2.13
N ILE A 288 16.45 -14.15 2.32
CA ILE A 288 15.14 -14.25 1.66
C ILE A 288 14.11 -13.46 2.48
N LYS A 289 13.77 -12.26 1.99
CA LYS A 289 12.85 -11.33 2.68
C LYS A 289 11.37 -11.65 2.46
N LEU A 290 11.03 -12.37 1.40
CA LEU A 290 9.66 -12.75 1.03
C LEU A 290 9.57 -14.28 0.83
N PRO A 291 9.38 -15.05 1.92
CA PRO A 291 9.39 -16.51 1.87
C PRO A 291 8.32 -17.11 0.96
N GLY A 292 7.08 -16.61 0.98
CA GLY A 292 6.00 -17.20 0.19
C GLY A 292 6.17 -16.98 -1.32
N HIS A 293 6.53 -15.76 -1.75
CA HIS A 293 6.92 -15.48 -3.14
C HIS A 293 8.07 -16.37 -3.63
N TYR A 294 9.10 -16.56 -2.79
CA TYR A 294 10.20 -17.45 -3.13
C TYR A 294 9.73 -18.90 -3.31
N LEU A 295 8.91 -19.44 -2.40
CA LEU A 295 8.37 -20.80 -2.51
C LEU A 295 7.49 -20.98 -3.75
N LEU A 296 6.66 -19.98 -4.08
CA LEU A 296 5.87 -19.98 -5.30
C LEU A 296 6.74 -19.95 -6.56
N SER A 297 7.87 -19.24 -6.53
CA SER A 297 8.84 -19.26 -7.64
C SER A 297 9.51 -20.62 -7.79
N VAL A 298 9.80 -21.32 -6.69
CA VAL A 298 10.35 -22.69 -6.72
C VAL A 298 9.35 -23.68 -7.30
N LEU A 299 8.06 -23.54 -6.98
CA LEU A 299 6.98 -24.43 -7.43
C LEU A 299 6.49 -24.17 -8.86
N ASN A 300 6.90 -23.08 -9.50
CA ASN A 300 6.52 -22.73 -10.88
C ASN A 300 7.60 -23.10 -11.92
N LYS A 301 8.65 -23.81 -11.50
CA LYS A 301 9.69 -24.34 -12.39
C LYS A 301 9.33 -25.73 -12.85
#